data_AF-A0AAN5RG09-F1
#
_entry.id   AF-A0AAN5RG09-F1
#
_cell.length_a   1.000
_cell.length_b   1.000
_cell.length_c   1.000
_cell.angle_alpha   90.00
_cell.angle_beta   90.00
_cell.angle_gamma   90.00
#
_symmetry.space_group_name_H-M   'P 1'
#
loop_
_entity.id
_entity.type
_entity.pdbx_description
1 polymer ?
#
loop_
_entity_poly.entity_id
_entity_poly.type
_entity_poly.pdbx_seq_one_letter_code
_entity_poly.pdbx_strand_id
1 'polypeptide(L)'
;MPNQLVFKSHTLEAIDHEGKLWFTAATLASALEYSRGDKITQIYNRNADEFTPCMTTVFENLNLRFSGKSSGYSNLKTKMRVFSLRGAHLIAMFASTPVAKEFRRWLLDLIEKESSVPQSSTVIAPHRECLPKMVYNHRSKYNPYRAYVTDNGKSVYVGCYPSVEEAVAAQQRYFNTGEVKRIQEISDSEKEMFIGNLQAILHNFRRIDEIWRAQLRPALEAMDSKLVYLLFDRFNDSMAVLPTIESRVGRYVPPKLPR
;
A
#
# COMPACT_ATOMS: atom_id res chain seq x y z
N MET A 1 13.17 24.67 20.55
CA MET A 1 13.14 24.93 22.01
C MET A 1 12.98 23.57 22.70
N PRO A 2 13.71 23.25 23.78
CA PRO A 2 13.52 21.97 24.47
C PRO A 2 12.12 21.91 25.08
N ASN A 3 11.36 20.86 24.76
CA ASN A 3 10.06 20.62 25.39
C ASN A 3 10.31 20.02 26.77
N GLN A 4 9.95 20.74 27.83
CA GLN A 4 10.07 20.25 29.20
C GLN A 4 8.84 19.44 29.58
N LEU A 5 9.07 18.21 30.00
CA LEU A 5 8.03 17.29 30.44
C LEU A 5 8.25 16.96 31.91
N VAL A 6 7.18 16.96 32.70
CA VAL A 6 7.27 16.67 34.13
C VAL A 6 6.75 15.26 34.39
N PHE A 7 7.60 14.44 34.98
CA PHE A 7 7.21 13.14 35.54
C PHE A 7 7.47 13.17 37.05
N LYS A 8 6.38 13.17 37.82
CA LYS A 8 6.41 13.40 39.29
C LYS A 8 7.13 14.72 39.63
N SER A 9 8.33 14.62 40.20
CA SER A 9 9.19 15.74 40.60
C SER A 9 10.42 15.90 39.70
N HIS A 10 10.52 15.10 38.62
CA HIS A 10 11.61 15.17 37.67
C HIS A 10 11.18 15.94 36.42
N THR A 11 11.94 16.99 36.08
CA THR A 11 11.80 17.70 34.81
C THR A 11 12.68 17.01 33.78
N LEU A 12 12.07 16.35 32.82
CA LEU A 12 12.73 15.73 31.68
C LEU A 12 12.84 16.74 30.54
N GLU A 13 14.07 17.03 30.13
CA GLU A 13 14.33 17.79 28.92
C GLU A 13 14.18 16.85 27.71
N ALA A 14 13.15 17.10 26.89
CA ALA A 14 12.97 16.44 25.62
C ALA A 14 13.59 17.26 24.49
N ILE A 15 14.23 16.54 23.58
CA ILE A 15 14.82 17.07 22.36
C ILE A 15 13.80 16.83 21.25
N ASP A 16 13.37 17.90 20.61
CA ASP A 16 12.55 17.79 19.39
C ASP A 16 13.47 17.50 18.20
N HIS A 17 13.23 16.38 17.54
CA HIS A 17 13.89 16.02 16.29
C HIS A 17 12.87 15.39 15.34
N GLU A 18 12.74 15.97 14.15
CA GLU A 18 11.77 15.58 13.13
C GLU A 18 10.31 15.60 13.63
N GLY A 19 9.98 16.52 14.54
CA GLY A 19 8.64 16.66 15.11
C GLY A 19 8.27 15.56 16.10
N LYS A 20 9.26 14.83 16.63
CA LYS A 20 9.11 13.78 17.64
C LYS A 20 9.94 14.09 18.86
N LEU A 21 9.48 13.65 20.02
CA LEU A 21 10.17 13.82 21.29
C LEU A 21 11.20 12.72 21.51
N TRP A 22 12.44 13.13 21.80
CA TRP A 22 13.56 12.26 22.12
C TRP A 22 14.15 12.61 23.49
N PHE A 23 14.62 11.61 24.23
CA PHE A 23 15.29 11.78 25.52
C PHE A 23 16.71 11.27 25.48
N THR A 24 17.60 11.94 26.21
CA THR A 24 18.96 11.44 26.42
C THR A 24 18.96 10.29 27.44
N ALA A 25 19.98 9.43 27.35
CA ALA A 25 20.23 8.39 28.36
C ALA A 25 20.30 8.96 29.79
N ALA A 26 20.92 10.14 29.96
CA ALA A 26 21.06 10.78 31.27
C ALA A 26 19.70 11.25 31.83
N THR A 27 18.86 11.85 30.99
CA THR A 27 17.50 12.27 31.37
C THR A 27 16.66 11.07 31.82
N LEU A 28 16.72 9.96 31.08
CA LEU A 28 16.03 8.72 31.44
C LEU A 28 16.57 8.08 32.71
N ALA A 29 17.89 8.13 32.94
CA ALA A 29 18.51 7.59 34.15
C ALA A 29 17.99 8.31 35.40
N SER A 30 17.91 9.64 35.33
CA SER A 30 17.36 10.48 36.39
C SER A 30 15.89 10.18 36.64
N ALA A 31 15.07 10.15 35.58
CA ALA A 31 13.63 9.90 35.70
C ALA A 31 13.26 8.50 36.24
N LEU A 32 14.11 7.50 35.97
CA LEU A 32 13.98 6.14 36.51
C LEU A 32 14.66 5.94 37.87
N GLU A 33 15.21 7.00 38.46
CA GLU A 33 15.88 7.03 39.77
C GLU A 33 17.11 6.13 39.86
N TYR A 34 17.86 5.99 38.77
CA TYR A 34 19.17 5.36 38.81
C TYR A 34 20.21 6.31 39.42
N SER A 35 21.01 5.79 40.35
CA SER A 35 22.13 6.54 40.95
C SER A 35 23.25 6.89 39.97
N ARG A 36 23.31 6.21 38.82
CA ARG A 36 24.34 6.41 37.79
C ARG A 36 23.73 6.67 36.42
N GLY A 37 24.22 7.70 35.74
CA GLY A 37 23.76 8.10 34.40
C GLY A 37 24.08 7.09 33.28
N ASP A 38 25.06 6.19 33.48
CA ASP A 38 25.45 5.18 32.50
C ASP A 38 24.55 3.93 32.49
N LYS A 39 23.62 3.81 33.45
CA LYS A 39 22.75 2.63 33.58
C LYS A 39 21.88 2.40 32.36
N ILE A 40 21.36 3.47 31.76
CA ILE A 40 20.51 3.38 30.56
C ILE A 40 21.32 2.86 29.37
N THR A 41 22.55 3.33 29.21
CA THR A 41 23.46 2.82 28.16
C THR A 41 23.81 1.35 28.39
N GLN A 42 24.02 0.92 29.64
CA GLN A 42 24.24 -0.50 29.96
C GLN A 42 23.00 -1.35 29.64
N ILE A 43 21.80 -0.89 29.96
CA ILE A 43 20.54 -1.58 29.64
C ILE A 43 20.38 -1.69 28.12
N TYR A 44 20.61 -0.59 27.39
CA TYR A 44 20.56 -0.60 25.93
C TYR A 44 21.56 -1.60 25.34
N ASN A 45 22.83 -1.56 25.74
CA ASN A 45 23.87 -2.41 25.17
C ASN A 45 23.60 -3.92 25.38
N ARG A 46 22.88 -4.29 26.46
CA ARG A 46 22.53 -5.69 26.75
C ARG A 46 21.37 -6.22 25.91
N ASN A 47 20.49 -5.33 25.46
CA ASN A 47 19.27 -5.67 24.72
C ASN A 47 19.24 -4.94 23.37
N ALA A 48 20.40 -4.65 22.79
CA ALA A 48 20.52 -3.76 21.64
C ALA A 48 19.83 -4.32 20.39
N ASP A 49 19.68 -5.64 20.32
CA ASP A 49 18.95 -6.41 19.33
C ASP A 49 17.44 -6.16 19.35
N GLU A 50 16.86 -5.77 20.50
CA GLU A 50 15.44 -5.40 20.61
C GLU A 50 15.13 -3.96 20.13
N PHE A 51 16.16 -3.14 19.87
CA PHE A 51 15.98 -1.76 19.43
C PHE A 51 16.10 -1.61 17.92
N THR A 52 15.12 -0.95 17.32
CA THR A 52 15.18 -0.55 15.92
C THR A 52 15.83 0.84 15.76
N PRO A 53 16.34 1.20 14.56
CA PRO A 53 16.93 2.52 14.32
C PRO A 53 15.99 3.70 14.58
N CYS A 54 14.67 3.51 14.52
CA CYS A 54 13.69 4.56 14.85
C CYS A 54 13.42 4.71 16.36
N MET A 55 13.93 3.80 17.19
CA MET A 55 13.82 3.86 18.64
C MET A 55 15.02 4.53 19.31
N THR A 56 16.19 4.50 18.68
CA THR A 56 17.41 5.08 19.24
C THR A 56 18.38 5.50 18.15
N THR A 57 19.03 6.65 18.35
CA THR A 57 20.02 7.21 17.44
C THR A 57 21.11 7.91 18.25
N VAL A 58 22.26 8.15 17.63
CA VAL A 58 23.37 8.90 18.25
C VAL A 58 23.39 10.28 17.62
N PHE A 59 23.21 11.32 18.42
CA PHE A 59 23.32 12.69 17.94
C PHE A 59 24.75 13.19 18.14
N GLU A 60 25.30 13.78 17.08
CA GLU A 60 26.55 14.52 17.10
C GLU A 60 26.21 16.01 17.12
N ASN A 61 26.72 16.76 18.10
CA ASN A 61 26.51 18.21 18.28
C ASN A 61 25.14 18.63 18.83
N LEU A 62 24.64 17.97 19.87
CA LEU A 62 23.67 18.64 20.74
C LEU A 62 24.42 19.66 21.59
N ASN A 63 24.33 20.94 21.21
CA ASN A 63 24.64 22.06 22.10
C ASN A 63 23.61 22.06 23.25
N LEU A 64 23.71 21.07 24.15
CA LEU A 64 23.02 21.08 25.42
C LEU A 64 23.61 22.25 26.20
N ARG A 65 22.93 23.40 26.15
CA ARG A 65 23.15 24.48 27.11
C ARG A 65 22.64 24.01 28.47
N PHE A 66 23.35 23.06 29.10
CA PHE A 66 23.18 22.84 30.52
C PHE A 66 23.52 24.16 31.21
N SER A 67 22.53 24.68 31.93
CA SER A 67 22.64 25.89 32.72
C SER A 67 23.92 25.89 33.55
N GLY A 68 24.71 26.95 33.37
CA GLY A 68 25.91 27.35 34.09
C GLY A 68 26.59 26.34 35.02
N LYS A 69 27.69 25.73 34.54
CA LYS A 69 28.98 25.57 35.27
C LYS A 69 29.89 24.58 34.52
N SER A 70 30.68 25.08 33.58
CA SER A 70 32.07 24.64 33.31
C SER A 70 32.61 25.41 32.09
N SER A 71 33.18 26.58 32.36
CA SER A 71 34.16 27.17 31.45
C SER A 71 35.39 26.26 31.47
N GLY A 72 35.74 25.60 30.36
CA GLY A 72 36.99 24.83 30.32
C GLY A 72 37.23 23.81 29.20
N TYR A 73 36.22 23.36 28.43
CA TYR A 73 36.46 22.34 27.38
C TYR A 73 35.61 22.58 26.13
N SER A 74 35.99 23.54 25.28
CA SER A 74 35.18 23.96 24.13
C SER A 74 35.26 23.08 22.87
N ASN A 75 35.71 21.81 22.95
CA ASN A 75 35.93 20.97 21.76
C ASN A 75 35.58 19.48 21.90
N LEU A 76 34.88 19.03 22.95
CA LEU A 76 34.36 17.65 22.97
C LEU A 76 33.06 17.56 22.16
N LYS A 77 33.16 17.08 20.91
CA LYS A 77 32.02 16.53 20.17
C LYS A 77 31.47 15.33 20.94
N THR A 78 30.59 15.59 21.89
CA THR A 78 30.06 14.54 22.77
C THR A 78 28.94 13.82 22.02
N LYS A 79 29.24 12.61 21.53
CA LYS A 79 28.25 11.73 20.93
C LYS A 79 27.30 11.25 22.03
N MET A 80 26.04 11.65 21.98
CA MET A 80 25.04 11.21 22.97
C MET A 80 23.97 10.37 22.30
N ARG A 81 23.70 9.20 22.88
CA ARG A 81 22.59 8.36 22.44
C ARG A 81 21.27 8.92 22.99
N VAL A 82 20.33 9.08 22.08
CA VAL A 82 18.96 9.50 22.37
C VAL A 82 17.99 8.37 22.06
N PHE A 83 16.84 8.42 22.71
CA PHE A 83 15.77 7.43 22.62
C PHE A 83 14.47 8.15 22.32
N SER A 84 13.71 7.67 21.34
CA SER A 84 12.33 8.13 21.12
C SER A 84 11.43 7.64 22.25
N LEU A 85 10.17 8.11 22.32
CA LEU A 85 9.22 7.64 23.34
C LEU A 85 9.09 6.11 23.41
N ARG A 86 9.06 5.45 22.25
CA ARG A 86 9.02 3.98 22.18
C ARG A 86 10.31 3.35 22.71
N GLY A 87 11.47 3.91 22.36
CA GLY A 87 12.75 3.47 22.89
C GLY A 87 12.85 3.66 24.40
N ALA A 88 12.40 4.81 24.92
CA ALA A 88 12.32 5.08 26.35
C ALA A 88 11.39 4.10 27.07
N HIS A 89 10.25 3.75 26.45
CA HIS A 89 9.31 2.78 27.00
C HIS A 89 9.92 1.38 27.08
N LEU A 90 10.67 0.97 26.05
CA LEU A 90 11.39 -0.31 26.06
C LEU A 90 12.51 -0.33 27.13
N ILE A 91 13.29 0.75 27.25
CA ILE A 91 14.26 0.91 28.34
C ILE A 91 13.58 0.77 29.71
N ALA A 92 12.40 1.36 29.88
CA ALA A 92 11.64 1.27 31.12
C ALA A 92 11.06 -0.13 31.39
N MET A 93 10.88 -0.98 30.37
CA MET A 93 10.53 -2.39 30.56
C MET A 93 11.68 -3.17 31.19
N PHE A 94 12.91 -2.91 30.77
CA PHE A 94 14.12 -3.53 31.33
C PHE A 94 14.61 -2.91 32.63
N ALA A 95 14.09 -1.75 33.00
CA ALA A 95 14.46 -1.09 34.24
C ALA A 95 13.86 -1.81 35.46
N SER A 96 14.72 -2.17 36.42
CA SER A 96 14.33 -2.88 37.63
C SER A 96 14.01 -1.94 38.81
N THR A 97 13.66 -0.68 38.54
CA THR A 97 13.39 0.31 39.59
C THR A 97 11.91 0.33 39.98
N PRO A 98 11.55 0.64 41.24
CA PRO A 98 10.14 0.69 41.66
C PRO A 98 9.30 1.67 40.84
N VAL A 99 9.93 2.78 40.40
CA VAL A 99 9.31 3.85 39.62
C VAL A 99 9.09 3.47 38.14
N ALA A 100 9.80 2.46 37.63
CA ALA A 100 9.70 2.05 36.23
C ALA A 100 8.26 1.71 35.80
N LYS A 101 7.47 1.10 36.68
CA LYS A 101 6.06 0.74 36.37
C LYS A 101 5.19 1.97 36.09
N GLU A 102 5.38 3.03 36.87
CA GLU A 102 4.64 4.28 36.70
C GLU A 102 5.18 5.08 35.52
N PHE A 103 6.49 5.06 35.31
CA PHE A 103 7.13 5.69 34.17
C PHE A 103 6.66 5.09 32.84
N ARG A 104 6.46 3.77 32.77
CA ARG A 104 5.87 3.10 31.60
C ARG A 104 4.46 3.60 31.29
N ARG A 105 3.59 3.74 32.30
CA ARG A 105 2.23 4.28 32.11
C ARG A 105 2.28 5.71 31.60
N TRP A 106 3.10 6.54 32.23
CA TRP A 106 3.27 7.93 31.82
C TRP A 106 3.79 8.07 30.38
N LEU A 107 4.74 7.22 29.96
CA LEU A 107 5.21 7.19 28.58
C LEU A 107 4.11 6.77 27.60
N LEU A 108 3.25 5.80 27.97
CA LEU A 108 2.10 5.43 27.14
C LEU A 108 1.14 6.59 26.99
N ASP A 109 0.82 7.30 28.08
CA ASP A 109 -0.03 8.51 28.02
C ASP A 109 0.59 9.57 27.10
N LEU A 110 1.93 9.72 27.11
CA LEU A 110 2.62 10.67 26.25
C LEU A 110 2.64 10.23 24.77
N ILE A 111 2.79 8.93 24.51
CA ILE A 111 2.71 8.34 23.17
C ILE A 111 1.30 8.51 22.60
N GLU A 112 0.27 8.24 23.41
CA GLU A 112 -1.13 8.50 23.05
C GLU A 112 -1.33 9.98 22.78
N LYS A 113 -0.78 10.86 23.61
CA LYS A 113 -0.85 12.30 23.39
C LYS A 113 -0.18 12.73 22.09
N GLU A 114 1.04 12.25 21.79
CA GLU A 114 1.73 12.48 20.51
C GLU A 114 0.90 11.98 19.32
N SER A 115 0.20 10.85 19.47
CA SER A 115 -0.70 10.32 18.45
C SER A 115 -2.05 11.07 18.36
N SER A 116 -2.45 11.77 19.42
CA SER A 116 -3.71 12.53 19.50
C SER A 116 -3.57 14.00 19.10
N VAL A 117 -2.34 14.52 19.00
CA VAL A 117 -2.09 15.77 18.26
C VAL A 117 -2.60 15.52 16.84
N PRO A 118 -3.49 16.36 16.29
CA PRO A 118 -4.14 16.09 15.02
C PRO A 118 -3.14 16.25 13.87
N GLN A 119 -2.30 15.25 13.66
CA GLN A 119 -2.16 14.73 12.31
C GLN A 119 -3.55 14.25 11.93
N SER A 120 -4.09 14.83 10.87
CA SER A 120 -5.47 14.69 10.44
C SER A 120 -5.79 13.21 10.18
N SER A 121 -6.20 12.46 11.21
CA SER A 121 -6.54 11.05 11.08
C SER A 121 -7.91 10.81 11.71
N THR A 122 -8.90 10.84 10.83
CA THR A 122 -10.18 10.13 10.98
C THR A 122 -9.98 8.77 11.65
N VAL A 123 -10.78 8.49 12.68
CA VAL A 123 -10.91 7.18 13.32
C VAL A 123 -11.33 6.14 12.27
N ILE A 124 -10.55 5.08 12.08
CA ILE A 124 -10.83 4.01 11.09
C ILE A 124 -10.80 2.64 11.80
N ALA A 125 -11.84 1.85 11.54
CA ALA A 125 -12.00 0.45 11.95
C ALA A 125 -10.82 -0.46 11.52
N PRO A 126 -10.63 -1.66 12.13
CA PRO A 126 -9.33 -2.33 12.20
C PRO A 126 -8.71 -2.86 10.90
N HIS A 127 -9.33 -2.71 9.72
CA HIS A 127 -8.90 -3.36 8.47
C HIS A 127 -8.96 -2.47 7.21
N ARG A 128 -8.67 -1.17 7.31
CA ARG A 128 -8.47 -0.33 6.12
C ARG A 128 -7.09 0.29 6.15
N GLU A 129 -6.22 -0.19 5.27
CA GLU A 129 -5.01 0.52 4.90
C GLU A 129 -5.36 1.99 4.60
N CYS A 130 -4.65 2.92 5.24
CA CYS A 130 -4.81 4.34 4.95
C CYS A 130 -4.20 4.60 3.58
N LEU A 131 -5.06 4.63 2.54
CA LEU A 131 -4.63 4.99 1.21
C LEU A 131 -4.31 6.49 1.13
N PRO A 132 -3.30 6.90 0.33
CA PRO A 132 -2.99 8.30 0.08
C PRO A 132 -4.22 9.08 -0.43
N LYS A 133 -4.20 10.40 -0.23
CA LYS A 133 -5.30 11.28 -0.64
C LYS A 133 -5.58 11.10 -2.14
N MET A 134 -6.87 10.99 -2.50
CA MET A 134 -7.34 10.73 -3.86
C MET A 134 -6.91 9.36 -4.43
N VAL A 135 -6.48 8.41 -3.59
CA VAL A 135 -6.28 7.00 -3.95
C VAL A 135 -7.32 6.15 -3.23
N TYR A 136 -7.97 5.25 -3.96
CA TYR A 136 -9.07 4.42 -3.48
C TYR A 136 -8.90 2.96 -3.88
N ASN A 137 -9.46 2.04 -3.10
CA ASN A 137 -9.51 0.63 -3.47
C ASN A 137 -10.43 0.42 -4.68
N HIS A 138 -10.06 -0.52 -5.52
CA HIS A 138 -10.73 -0.92 -6.76
C HIS A 138 -10.85 -2.44 -6.82
N ARG A 139 -11.95 -2.96 -7.37
CA ARG A 139 -12.27 -4.40 -7.33
C ARG A 139 -11.43 -5.28 -8.26
N SER A 140 -10.48 -4.72 -9.00
CA SER A 140 -9.66 -5.49 -9.93
C SER A 140 -8.57 -6.26 -9.20
N LYS A 141 -8.42 -7.54 -9.55
CA LYS A 141 -7.34 -8.40 -9.08
C LYS A 141 -5.95 -7.90 -9.49
N TYR A 142 -5.84 -7.29 -10.68
CA TYR A 142 -4.56 -6.85 -11.25
C TYR A 142 -4.24 -5.39 -10.99
N ASN A 143 -5.27 -4.54 -10.84
CA ASN A 143 -5.12 -3.11 -10.61
C ASN A 143 -6.05 -2.65 -9.46
N PRO A 144 -5.71 -2.99 -8.20
CA PRO A 144 -6.57 -2.77 -7.05
C PRO A 144 -6.59 -1.32 -6.54
N TYR A 145 -5.77 -0.41 -7.08
CA TYR A 145 -5.73 0.98 -6.62
C TYR A 145 -6.17 1.96 -7.71
N ARG A 146 -7.15 2.81 -7.42
CA ARG A 146 -7.69 3.85 -8.31
C ARG A 146 -7.20 5.22 -7.87
N ALA A 147 -6.57 5.96 -8.77
CA ALA A 147 -6.02 7.29 -8.50
C ALA A 147 -6.85 8.40 -9.14
N TYR A 148 -7.00 9.50 -8.40
CA TYR A 148 -7.59 10.76 -8.82
C TYR A 148 -6.66 11.92 -8.45
N VAL A 149 -6.90 13.08 -9.04
CA VAL A 149 -6.24 14.34 -8.70
C VAL A 149 -7.28 15.43 -8.55
N THR A 150 -7.00 16.43 -7.71
CA THR A 150 -7.86 17.61 -7.57
C THR A 150 -7.29 18.73 -8.43
N ASP A 151 -8.01 19.12 -9.47
CA ASP A 151 -7.62 20.17 -10.41
C ASP A 151 -8.76 21.18 -10.52
N ASN A 152 -8.49 22.45 -10.21
CA ASN A 152 -9.49 23.53 -10.16
C ASN A 152 -10.76 23.20 -9.34
N GLY A 153 -10.59 22.51 -8.21
CA GLY A 153 -11.69 22.09 -7.34
C GLY A 153 -12.51 20.90 -7.87
N LYS A 154 -12.15 20.34 -9.04
CA LYS A 154 -12.78 19.15 -9.61
C LYS A 154 -11.87 17.94 -9.41
N SER A 155 -12.47 16.77 -9.22
CA SER A 155 -11.73 15.49 -9.19
C SER A 155 -11.56 14.96 -10.60
N VAL A 156 -10.31 14.79 -11.04
CA VAL A 156 -9.95 14.23 -12.34
C VAL A 156 -9.44 12.81 -12.14
N TYR A 157 -9.92 11.88 -12.96
CA TYR A 157 -9.53 10.48 -12.90
C TYR A 157 -8.19 10.24 -13.59
N VAL A 158 -7.22 9.63 -12.88
CA VAL A 158 -5.86 9.43 -13.38
C VAL A 158 -5.62 7.99 -13.86
N GLY A 159 -6.23 6.98 -13.25
CA GLY A 159 -6.09 5.59 -13.68
C GLY A 159 -6.27 4.55 -12.56
N CYS A 160 -6.15 3.25 -12.93
CA CYS A 160 -6.02 2.15 -11.97
C CYS A 160 -4.62 1.52 -12.06
N TYR A 161 -4.06 1.11 -10.92
CA TYR A 161 -2.67 0.71 -10.75
C TYR A 161 -2.54 -0.55 -9.88
N PRO A 162 -1.48 -1.35 -10.08
CA PRO A 162 -1.17 -2.54 -9.29
C PRO A 162 -0.72 -2.22 -7.86
N SER A 163 -0.09 -1.05 -7.63
CA SER A 163 0.40 -0.63 -6.31
C SER A 163 0.01 0.80 -5.94
N VAL A 164 0.13 1.12 -4.65
CA VAL A 164 -0.11 2.47 -4.11
C VAL A 164 0.97 3.44 -4.60
N GLU A 165 2.23 3.02 -4.68
CA GLU A 165 3.34 3.85 -5.15
C GLU A 165 3.13 4.28 -6.61
N GLU A 166 2.68 3.36 -7.46
CA GLU A 166 2.39 3.67 -8.86
C GLU A 166 1.20 4.63 -9.01
N ALA A 167 0.17 4.47 -8.18
CA ALA A 167 -0.97 5.38 -8.13
C ALA A 167 -0.54 6.82 -7.77
N VAL A 168 0.35 6.98 -6.78
CA VAL A 168 0.88 8.28 -6.35
C VAL A 168 1.82 8.87 -7.41
N ALA A 169 2.70 8.05 -8.00
CA ALA A 169 3.58 8.49 -9.08
C ALA A 169 2.77 9.01 -10.28
N ALA A 170 1.63 8.37 -10.58
CA ALA A 170 0.74 8.84 -11.64
C ALA A 170 0.04 10.16 -11.30
N GLN A 171 -0.36 10.38 -10.04
CA GLN A 171 -0.87 11.68 -9.60
C GLN A 171 0.18 12.78 -9.81
N GLN A 172 1.44 12.53 -9.44
CA GLN A 172 2.53 13.48 -9.66
C GLN A 172 2.79 13.76 -11.15
N ARG A 173 2.74 12.73 -12.00
CA ARG A 173 2.86 12.90 -13.46
C ARG A 173 1.76 13.80 -14.02
N TYR A 174 0.52 13.66 -13.56
CA TYR A 174 -0.58 14.54 -13.99
C TYR A 174 -0.27 16.00 -13.68
N PHE A 175 0.22 16.34 -12.48
CA PHE A 175 0.56 17.74 -12.16
C PHE A 175 1.73 18.28 -13.00
N ASN A 176 2.63 17.41 -13.47
CA ASN A 176 3.78 17.82 -14.27
C ASN A 176 3.48 17.92 -15.78
N THR A 177 2.57 17.09 -16.29
CA THR A 177 2.37 16.89 -17.75
C THR A 177 0.94 17.11 -18.21
N GLY A 178 -0.03 17.12 -17.29
CA GLY A 178 -1.47 17.08 -17.60
C GLY A 178 -1.97 15.72 -18.12
N GLU A 179 -1.09 14.72 -18.24
CA GLU A 179 -1.45 13.42 -18.80
C GLU A 179 -2.08 12.49 -17.76
N VAL A 180 -3.20 11.88 -18.13
CA VAL A 180 -3.83 10.77 -17.39
C VAL A 180 -3.45 9.44 -18.06
N LYS A 181 -3.49 8.33 -17.31
CA LYS A 181 -3.31 6.99 -17.91
C LYS A 181 -4.44 6.78 -18.90
N ARG A 182 -4.15 6.96 -20.19
CA ARG A 182 -5.03 6.52 -21.27
C ARG A 182 -5.33 5.04 -20.99
N ILE A 183 -6.60 4.72 -20.79
CA ILE A 183 -7.09 3.42 -21.27
C ILE A 183 -6.62 3.44 -22.72
N GLN A 184 -5.71 2.55 -23.11
CA GLN A 184 -5.24 2.48 -24.48
C GLN A 184 -6.51 2.48 -25.34
N GLU A 185 -6.82 3.60 -25.99
CA GLU A 185 -7.89 3.61 -26.96
C GLU A 185 -7.36 2.69 -28.03
N ILE A 186 -7.89 1.48 -28.04
CA ILE A 186 -7.61 0.48 -29.07
C ILE A 186 -7.75 1.25 -30.38
N SER A 187 -6.67 1.27 -31.17
CA SER A 187 -6.68 2.02 -32.43
C SER A 187 -7.87 1.54 -33.26
N ASP A 188 -8.45 2.41 -34.09
CA ASP A 188 -9.61 2.01 -34.87
C ASP A 188 -9.29 0.81 -35.78
N SER A 189 -8.02 0.68 -36.22
CA SER A 189 -7.50 -0.49 -36.91
C SER A 189 -7.53 -1.78 -36.06
N GLU A 190 -7.16 -1.72 -34.78
CA GLU A 190 -7.23 -2.88 -33.89
C GLU A 190 -8.69 -3.26 -33.56
N LYS A 191 -9.59 -2.28 -33.46
CA LYS A 191 -11.03 -2.53 -33.29
C LYS A 191 -11.59 -3.22 -34.54
N GLU A 192 -11.23 -2.74 -35.72
CA GLU A 192 -11.63 -3.35 -37.00
C GLU A 192 -11.08 -4.78 -37.13
N MET A 193 -9.81 -5.01 -36.77
CA MET A 193 -9.21 -6.35 -36.76
C MET A 193 -9.96 -7.28 -35.79
N PHE A 194 -10.32 -6.80 -34.59
CA PHE A 194 -11.09 -7.57 -33.63
C PHE A 194 -12.49 -7.94 -34.16
N ILE A 195 -13.19 -6.99 -34.79
CA ILE A 195 -14.48 -7.25 -35.45
C ILE A 195 -14.32 -8.26 -36.58
N GLY A 196 -13.27 -8.12 -37.42
CA GLY A 196 -12.97 -9.06 -38.49
C GLY A 196 -12.70 -10.48 -37.99
N ASN A 197 -11.95 -10.62 -36.88
CA ASN A 197 -11.72 -11.93 -36.24
C ASN A 197 -13.04 -12.56 -35.75
N LEU A 198 -13.95 -11.77 -35.16
CA LEU A 198 -15.26 -12.27 -34.75
C LEU A 198 -16.11 -12.70 -35.95
N GLN A 199 -16.07 -11.95 -37.05
CA GLN A 199 -16.75 -12.33 -38.30
C GLN A 199 -16.18 -13.63 -38.88
N ALA A 200 -14.86 -13.83 -38.83
CA ALA A 200 -14.23 -15.08 -39.26
C ALA A 200 -14.65 -16.27 -38.38
N ILE A 201 -14.77 -16.09 -37.06
CA ILE A 201 -15.31 -17.11 -36.16
C ILE A 201 -16.75 -17.46 -36.54
N LEU A 202 -17.62 -16.46 -36.74
CA LEU A 202 -19.00 -16.69 -37.17
C LEU A 202 -19.06 -17.46 -38.50
N HIS A 203 -18.20 -17.11 -39.45
CA HIS A 203 -18.08 -17.82 -40.73
C HIS A 203 -17.72 -19.29 -40.53
N ASN A 204 -16.64 -19.57 -39.81
CA ASN A 204 -16.15 -20.92 -39.60
C ASN A 204 -17.17 -21.79 -38.88
N PHE A 205 -17.78 -21.29 -37.81
CA PHE A 205 -18.76 -22.03 -37.03
C PHE A 205 -20.00 -22.38 -37.85
N ARG A 206 -20.57 -21.41 -38.58
CA ARG A 206 -21.72 -21.68 -39.44
C ARG A 206 -21.37 -22.62 -40.59
N ARG A 207 -20.15 -22.54 -41.13
CA ARG A 207 -19.70 -23.42 -42.20
C ARG A 207 -19.51 -24.87 -41.73
N ILE A 208 -18.93 -25.05 -40.55
CA ILE A 208 -18.76 -26.36 -39.95
C ILE A 208 -20.14 -26.97 -39.62
N ASP A 209 -21.08 -26.21 -39.07
CA ASP A 209 -22.44 -26.68 -38.81
C ASP A 209 -23.19 -27.05 -40.10
N GLU A 210 -23.05 -26.26 -41.17
CA GLU A 210 -23.61 -26.57 -42.49
C GLU A 210 -23.09 -27.91 -43.01
N ILE A 211 -21.77 -28.13 -43.00
CA ILE A 211 -21.15 -29.39 -43.45
C ILE A 211 -21.55 -30.56 -42.55
N TRP A 212 -21.57 -30.34 -41.22
CA TRP A 212 -22.00 -31.34 -40.25
C TRP A 212 -23.42 -31.82 -40.53
N ARG A 213 -24.37 -30.89 -40.70
CA ARG A 213 -25.78 -31.22 -40.96
C ARG A 213 -26.01 -31.82 -42.34
N ALA A 214 -25.31 -31.35 -43.36
CA ALA A 214 -25.55 -31.76 -44.74
C ALA A 214 -24.86 -33.07 -45.12
N GLN A 215 -23.66 -33.33 -44.60
CA GLN A 215 -22.82 -34.44 -45.07
C GLN A 215 -22.42 -35.40 -43.95
N LEU A 216 -21.78 -34.90 -42.90
CA LEU A 216 -21.13 -35.76 -41.91
C LEU A 216 -22.13 -36.51 -41.02
N ARG A 217 -23.14 -35.80 -40.51
CA ARG A 217 -24.15 -36.41 -39.63
C ARG A 217 -24.96 -37.50 -40.33
N PRO A 218 -25.57 -37.26 -41.52
CA PRO A 218 -26.31 -38.31 -42.21
C PRO A 218 -25.46 -39.54 -42.54
N ALA A 219 -24.19 -39.33 -42.94
CA ALA A 219 -23.27 -40.43 -43.23
C ALA A 219 -22.96 -41.27 -41.97
N LEU A 220 -22.71 -40.62 -40.83
CA LEU A 220 -22.45 -41.31 -39.57
C LEU A 220 -23.70 -42.01 -39.01
N GLU A 221 -24.89 -41.44 -39.20
CA GLU A 221 -26.17 -42.08 -38.85
C GLU A 221 -26.41 -43.34 -39.70
N ALA A 222 -26.13 -43.28 -41.01
CA ALA A 222 -26.23 -44.44 -41.89
C ALA A 222 -25.26 -45.57 -41.53
N MET A 223 -24.14 -45.26 -40.88
CA MET A 223 -23.15 -46.22 -40.39
C MET A 223 -23.44 -46.76 -38.97
N ASP A 224 -24.57 -46.37 -38.35
CA ASP A 224 -24.91 -46.68 -36.95
C ASP A 224 -23.78 -46.32 -35.96
N SER A 225 -23.16 -45.16 -36.16
CA SER A 225 -22.01 -44.73 -35.37
C SER A 225 -22.42 -44.05 -34.07
N LYS A 226 -21.89 -44.53 -32.94
CA LYS A 226 -22.02 -43.87 -31.62
C LYS A 226 -21.43 -42.45 -31.59
N LEU A 227 -20.58 -42.09 -32.57
CA LEU A 227 -19.99 -40.75 -32.66
C LEU A 227 -21.03 -39.66 -32.92
N VAL A 228 -22.16 -39.99 -33.56
CA VAL A 228 -23.24 -39.01 -33.83
C VAL A 228 -23.70 -38.39 -32.51
N TYR A 229 -24.04 -39.21 -31.53
CA TYR A 229 -24.52 -38.75 -30.22
C TYR A 229 -23.45 -37.98 -29.45
N LEU A 230 -22.18 -38.38 -29.54
CA LEU A 230 -21.08 -37.69 -28.87
C LEU A 230 -20.78 -36.29 -29.43
N LEU A 231 -21.01 -36.10 -30.73
CA LEU A 231 -20.71 -34.86 -31.43
C LEU A 231 -21.92 -33.93 -31.56
N PHE A 232 -23.14 -34.47 -31.60
CA PHE A 232 -24.37 -33.70 -31.82
C PHE A 232 -24.54 -32.56 -30.82
N ASP A 233 -24.43 -32.85 -29.52
CA ASP A 233 -24.58 -31.83 -28.47
C ASP A 233 -23.48 -30.78 -28.55
N ARG A 234 -22.22 -31.21 -28.78
CA ARG A 234 -21.09 -30.29 -28.90
C ARG A 234 -21.25 -29.30 -30.06
N PHE A 235 -21.75 -29.77 -31.20
CA PHE A 235 -22.02 -28.89 -32.34
C PHE A 235 -23.19 -27.95 -32.06
N ASN A 236 -24.29 -28.42 -31.45
CA ASN A 236 -25.40 -27.55 -31.09
C ASN A 236 -25.01 -26.49 -30.03
N ASP A 237 -24.28 -26.89 -28.98
CA ASP A 237 -23.77 -25.98 -27.95
C ASP A 237 -22.84 -24.92 -28.55
N SER A 238 -22.00 -25.32 -29.50
CA SER A 238 -21.11 -24.40 -30.20
C SER A 238 -21.87 -23.33 -31.00
N MET A 239 -23.11 -23.61 -31.45
CA MET A 239 -23.95 -22.63 -32.15
C MET A 239 -24.64 -21.65 -31.19
N ALA A 240 -24.81 -21.99 -29.91
CA ALA A 240 -25.53 -21.17 -28.95
C ALA A 240 -24.85 -19.81 -28.67
N VAL A 241 -23.54 -19.71 -28.91
CA VAL A 241 -22.78 -18.46 -28.73
C VAL A 241 -23.00 -17.47 -29.89
N LEU A 242 -23.37 -17.94 -31.08
CA LEU A 242 -23.42 -17.11 -32.29
C LEU A 242 -24.40 -15.93 -32.18
N PRO A 243 -25.65 -16.09 -31.68
CA PRO A 243 -26.58 -14.95 -31.54
C PRO A 243 -26.03 -13.82 -30.65
N THR A 244 -25.21 -14.18 -29.66
CA THR A 244 -24.61 -13.23 -28.71
C THR A 244 -23.44 -12.46 -29.34
N ILE A 245 -22.76 -13.04 -30.32
CA ILE A 245 -21.73 -12.38 -31.11
C ILE A 245 -22.40 -11.52 -32.21
N GLU A 246 -23.38 -12.08 -32.92
CA GLU A 246 -24.11 -11.41 -34.01
C GLU A 246 -24.85 -10.14 -33.56
N SER A 247 -25.36 -10.10 -32.32
CA SER A 247 -25.99 -8.89 -31.76
C SER A 247 -25.02 -7.71 -31.62
N ARG A 248 -23.70 -7.97 -31.64
CA ARG A 248 -22.64 -6.97 -31.47
C ARG A 248 -21.93 -6.62 -32.77
N VAL A 249 -21.70 -7.59 -33.66
CA VAL A 249 -20.92 -7.39 -34.90
C VAL A 249 -21.74 -7.47 -36.18
N GLY A 250 -23.07 -7.65 -36.06
CA GLY A 250 -23.98 -7.85 -37.18
C GLY A 250 -24.15 -9.32 -37.53
N ARG A 251 -25.30 -9.64 -38.13
CA ARG A 251 -25.64 -11.01 -38.52
C ARG A 251 -24.78 -11.45 -39.70
N TYR A 252 -24.08 -12.56 -39.54
CA TYR A 252 -23.29 -13.17 -40.60
C TYR A 252 -24.05 -14.33 -41.25
N VAL A 253 -24.14 -14.35 -42.58
CA VAL A 253 -24.72 -15.47 -43.33
C VAL A 253 -23.66 -15.95 -44.31
N PRO A 254 -23.13 -17.18 -44.16
CA PRO A 254 -22.13 -17.70 -45.09
C PRO A 254 -22.75 -17.84 -46.49
N PRO A 255 -21.95 -17.62 -47.55
CA PRO A 255 -22.40 -17.90 -48.92
C PRO A 255 -22.72 -19.39 -49.07
N LYS A 256 -23.82 -19.68 -49.77
CA LYS A 256 -24.25 -21.05 -50.06
C LYS A 256 -23.12 -21.80 -50.76
N LEU A 257 -22.89 -23.06 -50.37
CA LEU A 257 -21.99 -23.95 -51.08
C LEU A 257 -22.35 -23.97 -52.59
N PRO A 258 -21.36 -23.93 -53.51
CA PRO A 258 -21.62 -24.33 -54.87
C PRO A 258 -22.12 -25.78 -54.84
N ARG A 259 -23.21 -26.03 -55.56
CA ARG A 259 -23.83 -27.34 -55.71
C ARG A 259 -22.90 -28.30 -56.46
#